data_AF-A0A8E2JX38-F1
#
_entry.id   AF-A0A8E2JX38-F1
#
_cell.length_a   1.000
_cell.length_b   1.000
_cell.length_c   1.000
_cell.angle_alpha   90.00
_cell.angle_beta   90.00
_cell.angle_gamma   90.00
#
_symmetry.space_group_name_H-M   'P 1'
#
loop_
_entity.id
_entity.type
_entity.pdbx_description
1 polymer ?
#
loop_
_entity_poly.entity_id
_entity_poly.type
_entity_poly.pdbx_seq_one_letter_code
_entity_poly.pdbx_strand_id
1 'polypeptide(L)'
;CWVNTVKEVEIQLYCEQVGETARSHYIATSEIDHHESSELREYAPRIICYHQTHHKNDGQHISLRPLVSENTGVTHVIIAAIHLNESYGDITLNNDSTSSPKFDSLWKDIKYLQASGIKILAMLGGAAPGSFTKLDGSDENFEFYYEPLLDVLRNQHFDGIDLDVEENMSLEGIIRLIDRLRTDLGSDFLITLAPVATALIGQPHLSGFDYETLENLRGNEISWYNTQFYCGWSKLPSMESYGEIAAKGWPMRKVVVGLSTNPSNATGYIDLQELENALLTWGLPSENKFGGFMGWEYFNSLPGGLQQPWQWASQVSTLGPTKLGLGSVLRQISQSEL
;
A
#
# COMPACT_ATOMS: atom_id res chain seq x y z
N CYS A 1 39.21 -62.86 28.30
CA CYS A 1 38.49 -62.19 29.41
C CYS A 1 38.80 -60.71 29.36
N TRP A 2 37.76 -59.90 29.15
CA TRP A 2 37.68 -58.49 29.54
C TRP A 2 38.71 -57.52 28.97
N VAL A 3 38.71 -57.27 27.67
CA VAL A 3 38.81 -55.91 27.09
C VAL A 3 38.32 -56.05 25.64
N ASN A 4 37.08 -55.68 25.35
CA ASN A 4 36.62 -55.26 24.00
C ASN A 4 35.13 -54.87 23.95
N THR A 5 34.35 -55.10 25.00
CA THR A 5 32.90 -54.84 24.98
C THR A 5 32.48 -53.45 25.50
N VAL A 6 33.41 -52.59 25.91
CA VAL A 6 33.07 -51.24 26.45
C VAL A 6 33.16 -50.14 25.38
N LYS A 7 34.00 -50.31 24.34
CA LYS A 7 34.16 -49.29 23.28
C LYS A 7 33.04 -49.29 22.23
N GLU A 8 32.36 -50.41 22.00
CA GLU A 8 31.25 -50.46 21.04
C GLU A 8 29.96 -49.84 21.61
N VAL A 9 29.74 -49.94 22.92
CA VAL A 9 28.55 -49.35 23.56
C VAL A 9 28.66 -47.83 23.71
N GLU A 10 29.86 -47.30 23.99
CA GLU A 10 30.08 -45.83 24.04
C GLU A 10 29.98 -45.16 22.67
N ILE A 11 30.42 -45.82 21.59
CA ILE A 11 30.29 -45.28 20.22
C ILE A 11 28.84 -45.30 19.76
N GLN A 12 28.08 -46.35 20.11
CA GLN A 12 26.67 -46.45 19.73
C GLN A 12 25.79 -45.42 20.46
N LEU A 13 26.03 -45.19 21.75
CA LEU A 13 25.37 -44.12 22.51
C LEU A 13 25.75 -42.71 22.01
N TYR A 14 27.01 -42.50 21.62
CA TYR A 14 27.44 -41.21 21.05
C TYR A 14 26.83 -40.97 19.66
N CYS A 15 26.72 -41.99 18.81
CA CYS A 15 26.08 -41.89 17.50
C CYS A 15 24.55 -41.69 17.60
N GLU A 16 23.88 -42.31 18.57
CA GLU A 16 22.45 -42.11 18.83
C GLU A 16 22.18 -40.71 19.40
N GLN A 17 23.01 -40.23 20.33
CA GLN A 17 22.86 -38.90 20.93
C GLN A 17 23.21 -37.78 19.95
N VAL A 18 24.26 -37.93 19.12
CA VAL A 18 24.56 -37.01 18.01
C VAL A 18 23.48 -37.10 16.93
N GLY A 19 22.92 -38.28 16.67
CA GLY A 19 21.82 -38.49 15.73
C GLY A 19 20.52 -37.82 16.17
N GLU A 20 20.17 -37.88 17.45
CA GLU A 20 19.00 -37.19 18.04
C GLU A 20 19.21 -35.67 18.13
N THR A 21 20.43 -35.22 18.44
CA THR A 21 20.76 -33.77 18.46
C THR A 21 20.79 -33.19 17.05
N ALA A 22 21.27 -33.95 16.06
CA ALA A 22 21.21 -33.59 14.65
C ALA A 22 19.77 -33.64 14.13
N ARG A 23 18.94 -34.61 14.55
CA ARG A 23 17.50 -34.65 14.20
C ARG A 23 16.72 -33.51 14.83
N SER A 24 17.00 -33.16 16.09
CA SER A 24 16.32 -32.04 16.76
C SER A 24 16.76 -30.70 16.20
N HIS A 25 18.04 -30.53 15.83
CA HIS A 25 18.50 -29.38 15.05
C HIS A 25 17.86 -29.36 13.66
N TYR A 26 17.78 -30.48 12.95
CA TYR A 26 17.20 -30.54 11.60
C TYR A 26 15.69 -30.30 11.61
N ILE A 27 14.97 -30.80 12.63
CA ILE A 27 13.54 -30.56 12.82
C ILE A 27 13.31 -29.10 13.22
N ALA A 28 14.09 -28.54 14.16
CA ALA A 28 13.99 -27.13 14.53
C ALA A 28 14.36 -26.19 13.37
N THR A 29 15.39 -26.49 12.57
CA THR A 29 15.70 -25.73 11.36
C THR A 29 14.65 -25.95 10.28
N SER A 30 14.04 -27.13 10.15
CA SER A 30 12.95 -27.35 9.19
C SER A 30 11.63 -26.72 9.62
N GLU A 31 11.37 -26.54 10.91
CA GLU A 31 10.19 -25.84 11.44
C GLU A 31 10.37 -24.32 11.39
N ILE A 32 11.60 -23.82 11.64
CA ILE A 32 11.98 -22.42 11.40
C ILE A 32 11.96 -22.12 9.89
N ASP A 33 12.54 -22.99 9.06
CA ASP A 33 12.50 -22.87 7.60
C ASP A 33 11.07 -23.05 7.07
N HIS A 34 10.20 -23.88 7.66
CA HIS A 34 8.79 -24.00 7.23
C HIS A 34 7.91 -22.82 7.66
N HIS A 35 8.25 -22.11 8.74
CA HIS A 35 7.61 -20.83 9.04
C HIS A 35 8.11 -19.69 8.13
N GLU A 36 9.41 -19.56 7.87
CA GLU A 36 9.95 -18.55 6.93
C GLU A 36 9.64 -18.86 5.46
N SER A 37 9.61 -20.14 5.04
CA SER A 37 9.34 -20.51 3.64
C SER A 37 7.87 -20.45 3.23
N SER A 38 6.93 -20.41 4.19
CA SER A 38 5.52 -20.17 3.88
C SER A 38 5.18 -18.69 3.70
N GLU A 39 6.05 -17.79 4.18
CA GLU A 39 5.91 -16.33 4.06
C GLU A 39 6.68 -15.72 2.87
N LEU A 40 7.55 -16.49 2.22
CA LEU A 40 8.14 -16.13 0.92
C LEU A 40 7.15 -16.41 -0.23
N ARG A 41 5.92 -15.86 -0.14
CA ARG A 41 5.33 -15.36 -1.38
C ARG A 41 6.29 -14.29 -1.86
N GLU A 42 6.83 -14.47 -3.06
CA GLU A 42 7.70 -13.49 -3.72
C GLU A 42 7.00 -12.12 -3.64
N TYR A 43 7.43 -11.30 -2.68
CA TYR A 43 6.80 -10.03 -2.39
C TYR A 43 7.23 -9.09 -3.52
N ALA A 44 6.29 -8.78 -4.40
CA ALA A 44 6.48 -7.78 -5.43
C ALA A 44 6.10 -6.40 -4.86
N PRO A 45 6.91 -5.35 -5.12
CA PRO A 45 6.53 -3.99 -4.79
C PRO A 45 5.16 -3.62 -5.37
N ARG A 46 4.35 -2.90 -4.59
CA ARG A 46 3.00 -2.50 -5.03
C ARG A 46 3.07 -1.45 -6.13
N ILE A 47 2.17 -1.55 -7.09
CA ILE A 47 1.86 -0.47 -8.04
C ILE A 47 0.39 -0.15 -7.87
N ILE A 48 0.10 1.06 -7.40
CA ILE A 48 -1.23 1.48 -6.95
C ILE A 48 -1.67 2.69 -7.77
N CYS A 49 -2.89 2.67 -8.30
CA CYS A 49 -3.48 3.81 -8.99
C CYS A 49 -4.71 4.32 -8.23
N TYR A 50 -4.69 5.59 -7.82
CA TYR A 50 -5.92 6.25 -7.39
C TYR A 50 -6.75 6.61 -8.61
N HIS A 51 -8.07 6.46 -8.48
CA HIS A 51 -9.03 6.82 -9.50
C HIS A 51 -10.17 7.60 -8.85
N GLN A 52 -10.05 8.93 -8.85
CA GLN A 52 -11.04 9.86 -8.33
C GLN A 52 -11.89 10.45 -9.47
N THR A 53 -11.25 10.85 -10.56
CA THR A 53 -11.92 11.34 -11.76
C THR A 53 -12.45 10.19 -12.60
N HIS A 54 -13.72 9.83 -12.37
CA HIS A 54 -14.38 8.68 -13.03
C HIS A 54 -14.92 8.98 -14.43
N HIS A 55 -15.22 10.25 -14.73
CA HIS A 55 -15.80 10.67 -16.00
C HIS A 55 -15.04 11.86 -16.55
N LYS A 56 -14.93 11.94 -17.87
CA LYS A 56 -14.46 13.14 -18.57
C LYS A 56 -15.49 14.26 -18.42
N ASN A 57 -15.09 15.47 -18.79
CA ASN A 57 -15.96 16.66 -18.75
C ASN A 57 -17.22 16.53 -19.61
N ASP A 58 -17.21 15.68 -20.63
CA ASP A 58 -18.37 15.38 -21.49
C ASP A 58 -19.28 14.26 -20.92
N GLY A 59 -18.99 13.77 -19.72
CA GLY A 59 -19.73 12.70 -19.06
C GLY A 59 -19.33 11.29 -19.49
N GLN A 60 -18.34 11.11 -20.37
CA GLN A 60 -17.88 9.78 -20.75
C GLN A 60 -17.09 9.11 -19.61
N HIS A 61 -17.44 7.85 -19.28
CA HIS A 61 -16.69 7.00 -18.33
C HIS A 61 -15.22 6.85 -18.75
N ILE A 62 -14.32 6.99 -17.76
CA ILE A 62 -12.88 6.77 -17.93
C ILE A 62 -12.59 5.32 -17.55
N SER A 63 -12.29 4.48 -18.55
CA SER A 63 -12.12 3.05 -18.30
C SER A 63 -10.80 2.70 -17.62
N LEU A 64 -10.89 1.77 -16.65
CA LEU A 64 -9.75 1.20 -15.94
C LEU A 64 -9.21 -0.07 -16.61
N ARG A 65 -9.94 -0.64 -17.58
CA ARG A 65 -9.54 -1.87 -18.28
C ARG A 65 -8.13 -1.84 -18.90
N PRO A 66 -7.63 -0.70 -19.43
CA PRO A 66 -6.27 -0.61 -19.94
C PRO A 66 -5.18 -0.96 -18.91
N LEU A 67 -5.45 -0.82 -17.60
CA LEU A 67 -4.52 -1.26 -16.56
C LEU A 67 -4.23 -2.76 -16.64
N VAL A 68 -5.21 -3.57 -17.07
CA VAL A 68 -5.05 -5.00 -17.30
C VAL A 68 -4.63 -5.29 -18.74
N SER A 69 -5.34 -4.76 -19.73
CA SER A 69 -5.12 -5.17 -21.14
C SER A 69 -3.77 -4.76 -21.70
N GLU A 70 -3.12 -3.75 -21.12
CA GLU A 70 -1.80 -3.28 -21.52
C GLU A 70 -0.68 -3.83 -20.61
N ASN A 71 -0.97 -4.80 -19.73
CA ASN A 71 -0.01 -5.47 -18.84
C ASN A 71 0.82 -4.49 -17.99
N THR A 72 0.16 -3.52 -17.34
CA THR A 72 0.86 -2.42 -16.65
C THR A 72 1.65 -2.85 -15.40
N GLY A 73 1.33 -4.00 -14.82
CA GLY A 73 1.87 -4.42 -13.52
C GLY A 73 1.16 -3.80 -12.31
N VAL A 74 0.01 -3.13 -12.51
CA VAL A 74 -0.84 -2.66 -11.41
C VAL A 74 -1.26 -3.82 -10.52
N THR A 75 -1.18 -3.57 -9.21
CA THR A 75 -1.55 -4.51 -8.16
C THR A 75 -2.82 -4.08 -7.43
N HIS A 76 -3.02 -2.76 -7.27
CA HIS A 76 -4.15 -2.20 -6.56
C HIS A 76 -4.72 -0.99 -7.32
N VAL A 77 -6.04 -0.82 -7.27
CA VAL A 77 -6.70 0.42 -7.67
C VAL A 77 -7.56 0.90 -6.51
N ILE A 78 -7.48 2.20 -6.22
CA ILE A 78 -8.20 2.83 -5.12
C ILE A 78 -9.26 3.76 -5.72
N ILE A 79 -10.53 3.45 -5.48
CA ILE A 79 -11.69 4.21 -5.96
C ILE A 79 -11.98 5.34 -4.98
N ALA A 80 -11.81 6.57 -5.44
CA ALA A 80 -11.91 7.76 -4.61
C ALA A 80 -12.98 8.74 -5.14
N ALA A 81 -13.49 9.65 -4.32
CA ALA A 81 -13.47 9.65 -2.86
C ALA A 81 -14.87 9.32 -2.34
N ILE A 82 -14.95 8.45 -1.33
CA ILE A 82 -16.17 8.22 -0.58
C ILE A 82 -16.27 9.30 0.50
N HIS A 83 -17.45 9.92 0.62
CA HIS A 83 -17.73 10.93 1.63
C HIS A 83 -18.94 10.55 2.48
N LEU A 84 -18.86 10.81 3.78
CA LEU A 84 -19.97 10.69 4.72
C LEU A 84 -20.64 12.06 4.87
N ASN A 85 -21.89 12.16 4.40
CA ASN A 85 -22.67 13.40 4.48
C ASN A 85 -23.50 13.44 5.78
N GLU A 86 -24.26 14.51 5.97
CA GLU A 86 -24.92 14.82 7.26
C GLU A 86 -26.04 13.85 7.66
N SER A 87 -26.70 13.20 6.69
CA SER A 87 -27.86 12.34 6.95
C SER A 87 -27.48 10.86 6.99
N TYR A 88 -28.22 10.07 7.77
CA TYR A 88 -28.05 8.62 7.83
C TYR A 88 -28.11 8.01 6.42
N GLY A 89 -27.10 7.23 6.06
CA GLY A 89 -27.02 6.57 4.76
C GLY A 89 -26.75 7.48 3.57
N ASP A 90 -26.56 8.78 3.78
CA ASP A 90 -26.14 9.70 2.72
C ASP A 90 -24.62 9.58 2.52
N ILE A 91 -24.25 8.61 1.69
CA ILE A 91 -22.86 8.36 1.27
C ILE A 91 -22.74 8.61 -0.22
N THR A 92 -21.78 9.44 -0.59
CA THR A 92 -21.48 9.76 -1.98
C THR A 92 -20.11 9.21 -2.39
N LEU A 93 -20.02 8.81 -3.65
CA LEU A 93 -18.75 8.71 -4.38
C LEU A 93 -18.59 10.01 -5.16
N ASN A 94 -17.63 10.83 -4.76
CA ASN A 94 -17.54 12.24 -5.10
C ASN A 94 -18.88 12.94 -4.79
N ASN A 95 -19.59 13.42 -5.81
CA ASN A 95 -20.81 14.22 -5.65
C ASN A 95 -22.11 13.42 -5.76
N ASP A 96 -22.05 12.12 -6.02
CA ASP A 96 -23.23 11.32 -6.35
C ASP A 96 -23.32 10.08 -5.47
N SER A 97 -24.53 9.61 -5.19
CA SER A 97 -24.74 8.35 -4.49
C SER A 97 -23.98 7.20 -5.16
N THR A 98 -23.40 6.31 -4.35
CA THR A 98 -22.64 5.15 -4.82
C THR A 98 -23.47 4.21 -5.72
N SER A 99 -24.80 4.23 -5.59
CA SER A 99 -25.73 3.47 -6.44
C SER A 99 -26.23 4.23 -7.67
N SER A 100 -25.68 5.42 -7.97
CA SER A 100 -26.07 6.20 -9.15
C SER A 100 -25.77 5.42 -10.44
N PRO A 101 -26.71 5.34 -11.41
CA PRO A 101 -26.50 4.64 -12.67
C PRO A 101 -25.30 5.13 -13.48
N LYS A 102 -24.81 6.35 -13.21
CA LYS A 102 -23.60 6.86 -13.85
C LYS A 102 -22.36 6.00 -13.54
N PHE A 103 -22.35 5.32 -12.40
CA PHE A 103 -21.25 4.45 -11.99
C PHE A 103 -21.39 3.00 -12.51
N ASP A 104 -22.43 2.66 -13.27
CA ASP A 104 -22.63 1.30 -13.79
C ASP A 104 -21.41 0.78 -14.58
N SER A 105 -20.75 1.66 -15.35
CA SER A 105 -19.55 1.29 -16.11
C SER A 105 -18.33 1.13 -15.21
N LEU A 106 -18.20 1.98 -14.18
CA LEU A 106 -17.15 1.88 -13.16
C LEU A 106 -17.25 0.55 -12.41
N TRP A 107 -18.44 0.17 -11.93
CA TRP A 107 -18.66 -1.09 -11.21
C TRP A 107 -18.38 -2.33 -12.09
N LYS A 108 -18.65 -2.24 -13.40
CA LYS A 108 -18.27 -3.30 -14.35
C LYS A 108 -16.76 -3.40 -14.54
N ASP A 109 -16.05 -2.28 -14.59
CA ASP A 109 -14.59 -2.26 -14.69
C ASP A 109 -13.95 -2.81 -13.41
N ILE A 110 -14.45 -2.44 -12.22
CA ILE A 110 -13.99 -2.97 -10.92
C ILE A 110 -14.06 -4.50 -10.89
N LYS A 111 -15.21 -5.08 -11.25
CA LYS A 111 -15.37 -6.55 -11.31
C LYS A 111 -14.39 -7.21 -12.29
N TYR A 112 -14.13 -6.56 -13.43
CA TYR A 112 -13.15 -7.04 -14.41
C TYR A 112 -11.72 -7.01 -13.87
N LEU A 113 -11.34 -5.94 -13.16
CA LEU A 113 -10.02 -5.82 -12.52
C LEU A 113 -9.84 -6.87 -11.42
N GLN A 114 -10.84 -7.05 -10.55
CA GLN A 114 -10.81 -8.08 -9.49
C GLN A 114 -10.68 -9.49 -10.05
N ALA A 115 -11.42 -9.81 -11.11
CA ALA A 115 -11.30 -11.10 -11.81
C ALA A 115 -9.91 -11.31 -12.44
N SER A 116 -9.16 -10.23 -12.66
CA SER A 116 -7.78 -10.26 -13.16
C SER A 116 -6.73 -10.26 -12.03
N GLY A 117 -7.16 -10.37 -10.77
CA GLY A 117 -6.28 -10.43 -9.60
C GLY A 117 -5.87 -9.08 -9.02
N ILE A 118 -6.36 -7.96 -9.55
CA ILE A 118 -6.12 -6.62 -9.00
C ILE A 118 -7.01 -6.40 -7.79
N LYS A 119 -6.42 -5.91 -6.69
CA LYS A 119 -7.16 -5.56 -5.47
C LYS A 119 -7.80 -4.18 -5.61
N ILE A 120 -9.09 -4.08 -5.26
CA ILE A 120 -9.84 -2.83 -5.36
C ILE A 120 -10.19 -2.32 -3.98
N LEU A 121 -9.67 -1.14 -3.62
CA LEU A 121 -9.96 -0.48 -2.36
C LEU A 121 -10.88 0.72 -2.59
N ALA A 122 -11.66 1.07 -1.58
CA ALA A 122 -12.32 2.38 -1.50
C ALA A 122 -11.38 3.39 -0.82
N MET A 123 -11.42 4.67 -1.19
CA MET A 123 -10.81 5.74 -0.40
C MET A 123 -11.90 6.50 0.35
N LEU A 124 -11.77 6.64 1.66
CA LEU A 124 -12.67 7.45 2.50
C LEU A 124 -12.03 8.81 2.80
N GLY A 125 -12.81 9.88 2.64
CA GLY A 125 -12.42 11.24 3.00
C GLY A 125 -11.60 11.96 1.92
N GLY A 126 -10.34 12.23 2.20
CA GLY A 126 -9.47 13.12 1.42
C GLY A 126 -9.75 14.61 1.66
N ALA A 127 -9.36 15.44 0.70
CA ALA A 127 -9.38 16.91 0.84
C ALA A 127 -10.75 17.55 1.15
N ALA A 128 -11.87 16.85 0.89
CA ALA A 128 -13.20 17.31 1.30
C ALA A 128 -13.43 16.91 2.77
N PRO A 129 -13.48 17.87 3.71
CA PRO A 129 -13.56 17.57 5.13
C PRO A 129 -14.94 17.02 5.52
N GLY A 130 -15.01 16.37 6.69
CA GLY A 130 -16.24 16.03 7.37
C GLY A 130 -16.48 14.54 7.60
N SER A 131 -15.73 13.64 6.94
CA SER A 131 -15.98 12.20 7.05
C SER A 131 -15.42 11.62 8.35
N PHE A 132 -14.21 12.03 8.73
CA PHE A 132 -13.54 11.52 9.93
C PHE A 132 -14.04 12.21 11.19
N THR A 133 -14.35 13.50 11.13
CA THR A 133 -14.99 14.22 12.26
C THR A 133 -16.34 13.62 12.64
N LYS A 134 -17.10 13.11 11.65
CA LYS A 134 -18.33 12.33 11.89
C LYS A 134 -18.08 10.99 12.58
N LEU A 135 -16.92 10.37 12.39
CA LEU A 135 -16.54 9.11 13.01
C LEU A 135 -15.80 9.29 14.36
N ASP A 136 -15.56 10.54 14.78
CA ASP A 136 -14.78 10.87 15.99
C ASP A 136 -15.66 11.30 17.19
N GLY A 137 -16.98 11.07 17.10
CA GLY A 137 -17.95 11.40 18.15
C GLY A 137 -18.21 10.27 19.17
N SER A 138 -19.37 10.33 19.84
CA SER A 138 -19.84 9.24 20.71
C SER A 138 -20.05 7.94 19.94
N ASP A 139 -20.23 6.81 20.63
CA ASP A 139 -20.48 5.52 20.00
C ASP A 139 -21.77 5.54 19.16
N GLU A 140 -22.84 6.19 19.63
CA GLU A 140 -24.08 6.30 18.85
C GLU A 140 -23.87 7.10 17.56
N ASN A 141 -23.08 8.17 17.62
CA ASN A 141 -22.73 8.96 16.45
C ASN A 141 -21.82 8.16 15.51
N PHE A 142 -20.89 7.39 16.05
CA PHE A 142 -20.05 6.49 15.25
C PHE A 142 -20.90 5.47 14.48
N GLU A 143 -21.79 4.71 15.13
CA GLU A 143 -22.62 3.72 14.44
C GLU A 143 -23.50 4.35 13.35
N PHE A 144 -24.05 5.53 13.63
CA PHE A 144 -24.91 6.25 12.69
C PHE A 144 -24.22 6.49 11.32
N TYR A 145 -22.92 6.75 11.32
CA TYR A 145 -22.15 6.97 10.09
C TYR A 145 -21.36 5.73 9.63
N TYR A 146 -20.97 4.86 10.55
CA TYR A 146 -20.19 3.66 10.25
C TYR A 146 -21.03 2.55 9.62
N GLU A 147 -22.24 2.30 10.11
CA GLU A 147 -23.08 1.21 9.57
C GLU A 147 -23.34 1.39 8.06
N PRO A 148 -23.74 2.58 7.55
CA PRO A 148 -23.96 2.72 6.12
C PRO A 148 -22.65 2.64 5.31
N LEU A 149 -21.52 3.07 5.87
CA LEU A 149 -20.21 2.90 5.24
C LEU A 149 -19.89 1.41 5.07
N LEU A 150 -20.10 0.62 6.13
CA LEU A 150 -19.90 -0.82 6.11
C LEU A 150 -20.78 -1.49 5.04
N ASP A 151 -22.03 -1.05 4.90
CA ASP A 151 -22.93 -1.54 3.84
C ASP A 151 -22.41 -1.23 2.44
N VAL A 152 -21.88 -0.02 2.20
CA VAL A 152 -21.26 0.34 0.91
C VAL A 152 -20.07 -0.56 0.62
N LEU A 153 -19.18 -0.79 1.60
CA LEU A 153 -18.00 -1.63 1.45
C LEU A 153 -18.38 -3.07 1.08
N ARG A 154 -19.39 -3.64 1.75
CA ARG A 154 -19.89 -5.00 1.50
C ARG A 154 -20.61 -5.12 0.17
N ASN A 155 -21.52 -4.19 -0.13
CA ASN A 155 -22.37 -4.25 -1.33
C ASN A 155 -21.57 -4.10 -2.63
N GLN A 156 -20.49 -3.32 -2.61
CA GLN A 156 -19.61 -3.15 -3.77
C GLN A 156 -18.43 -4.15 -3.78
N HIS A 157 -18.34 -5.03 -2.78
CA HIS A 157 -17.30 -6.05 -2.66
C HIS A 157 -15.88 -5.49 -2.73
N PHE A 158 -15.61 -4.39 -2.02
CA PHE A 158 -14.25 -3.86 -1.92
C PHE A 158 -13.33 -4.86 -1.22
N ASP A 159 -12.09 -4.99 -1.70
CA ASP A 159 -11.04 -5.78 -1.06
C ASP A 159 -10.43 -5.07 0.15
N GLY A 160 -10.67 -3.77 0.30
CA GLY A 160 -10.13 -2.97 1.39
C GLY A 160 -10.59 -1.51 1.37
N ILE A 161 -10.03 -0.72 2.28
CA ILE A 161 -10.26 0.71 2.42
C ILE A 161 -8.95 1.45 2.70
N ASP A 162 -8.79 2.59 2.05
CA ASP A 162 -7.79 3.60 2.31
C ASP A 162 -8.42 4.75 3.10
N LEU A 163 -7.91 5.00 4.31
CA LEU A 163 -8.36 6.07 5.19
C LEU A 163 -7.48 7.30 4.95
N ASP A 164 -7.92 8.16 4.03
CA ASP A 164 -7.20 9.38 3.64
C ASP A 164 -7.59 10.56 4.55
N VAL A 165 -7.03 10.56 5.77
CA VAL A 165 -7.40 11.49 6.84
C VAL A 165 -6.73 12.85 6.63
N GLU A 166 -7.41 13.76 5.92
CA GLU A 166 -6.97 15.14 5.67
C GLU A 166 -7.69 16.19 6.56
N GLU A 167 -8.16 15.76 7.72
CA GLU A 167 -8.74 16.61 8.78
C GLU A 167 -8.31 16.11 10.15
N ASN A 168 -8.44 16.94 11.20
CA ASN A 168 -8.11 16.51 12.55
C ASN A 168 -9.05 15.38 13.01
N MET A 169 -8.48 14.23 13.37
CA MET A 169 -9.17 13.10 14.00
C MET A 169 -8.38 12.67 15.24
N SER A 170 -9.08 12.26 16.30
CA SER A 170 -8.43 11.73 17.49
C SER A 170 -7.77 10.37 17.23
N LEU A 171 -6.73 10.05 18.00
CA LEU A 171 -6.09 8.73 17.96
C LEU A 171 -7.08 7.61 18.36
N GLU A 172 -7.97 7.89 19.31
CA GLU A 172 -9.00 6.95 19.76
C GLU A 172 -10.01 6.67 18.63
N GLY A 173 -10.46 7.69 17.92
CA GLY A 173 -11.40 7.56 16.81
C GLY A 173 -10.83 6.73 15.66
N ILE A 174 -9.59 6.98 15.23
CA ILE A 174 -8.98 6.20 14.16
C ILE A 174 -8.73 4.74 14.57
N ILE A 175 -8.32 4.51 15.82
CA ILE A 175 -8.17 3.15 16.37
C ILE A 175 -9.53 2.44 16.39
N ARG A 176 -10.59 3.10 16.87
CA ARG A 176 -11.96 2.54 16.87
C ARG A 176 -12.40 2.16 15.46
N LEU A 177 -12.16 3.03 14.47
CA LEU A 177 -12.52 2.75 13.08
C LEU A 177 -11.75 1.54 12.53
N ILE A 178 -10.44 1.46 12.73
CA ILE A 178 -9.61 0.32 12.30
C ILE A 178 -10.08 -0.98 12.96
N ASP A 179 -10.29 -0.97 14.28
CA ASP A 179 -10.73 -2.15 15.03
C ASP A 179 -12.11 -2.64 14.58
N ARG A 180 -13.01 -1.72 14.23
CA ARG A 180 -14.34 -2.05 13.73
C ARG A 180 -14.33 -2.59 12.32
N LEU A 181 -13.63 -1.94 11.39
CA LEU A 181 -13.39 -2.49 10.06
C LEU A 181 -12.78 -3.89 10.16
N ARG A 182 -11.82 -4.08 11.07
CA ARG A 182 -11.18 -5.36 11.25
C ARG A 182 -12.16 -6.43 11.71
N THR A 183 -12.91 -6.15 12.76
CA THR A 183 -13.93 -7.03 13.35
C THR A 183 -15.00 -7.40 12.32
N ASP A 184 -15.50 -6.43 11.57
CA ASP A 184 -16.69 -6.59 10.73
C ASP A 184 -16.39 -7.14 9.32
N LEU A 185 -15.13 -7.03 8.84
CA LEU A 185 -14.74 -7.43 7.48
C LEU A 185 -13.68 -8.55 7.43
N GLY A 186 -13.08 -8.94 8.57
CA GLY A 186 -12.20 -10.11 8.70
C GLY A 186 -10.79 -9.94 8.10
N SER A 187 -9.78 -10.57 8.71
CA SER A 187 -8.33 -10.28 8.59
C SER A 187 -7.76 -10.00 7.19
N ASP A 188 -8.41 -10.52 6.14
CA ASP A 188 -7.98 -10.37 4.75
C ASP A 188 -8.36 -9.01 4.13
N PHE A 189 -9.30 -8.26 4.74
CA PHE A 189 -9.73 -6.95 4.25
C PHE A 189 -8.61 -5.91 4.42
N LEU A 190 -8.14 -5.31 3.34
CA LEU A 190 -6.99 -4.41 3.40
C LEU A 190 -7.37 -3.07 4.06
N ILE A 191 -6.57 -2.62 5.03
CA ILE A 191 -6.73 -1.30 5.64
C ILE A 191 -5.44 -0.52 5.42
N THR A 192 -5.54 0.62 4.76
CA THR A 192 -4.41 1.51 4.47
C THR A 192 -4.74 2.92 4.91
N LEU A 193 -3.71 3.75 5.04
CA LEU A 193 -3.86 5.18 5.29
C LEU A 193 -2.99 5.94 4.31
N ALA A 194 -3.32 7.22 4.07
CA ALA A 194 -2.56 8.07 3.14
C ALA A 194 -1.86 9.27 3.84
N PRO A 195 -0.91 9.02 4.77
CA PRO A 195 -0.21 10.11 5.45
C PRO A 195 0.59 10.94 4.47
N VAL A 196 0.61 12.26 4.67
CA VAL A 196 1.64 13.11 4.09
C VAL A 196 3.02 12.73 4.65
N ALA A 197 4.09 12.84 3.85
CA ALA A 197 5.42 12.31 4.24
C ALA A 197 5.96 12.90 5.56
N THR A 198 5.67 14.17 5.86
CA THR A 198 6.02 14.81 7.14
C THR A 198 5.38 14.12 8.35
N ALA A 199 4.20 13.51 8.20
CA ALA A 199 3.52 12.83 9.29
C ALA A 199 4.33 11.63 9.82
N LEU A 200 5.02 10.91 8.92
CA LEU A 200 5.82 9.75 9.28
C LEU A 200 7.17 10.12 9.94
N ILE A 201 7.52 11.41 9.95
CA ILE A 201 8.72 11.92 10.62
C ILE A 201 8.41 12.82 11.81
N GLY A 202 7.15 12.83 12.28
CA GLY A 202 6.72 13.61 13.44
C GLY A 202 6.71 15.12 13.20
N GLN A 203 6.64 15.55 11.94
CA GLN A 203 6.49 16.95 11.54
C GLN A 203 5.01 17.30 11.31
N PRO A 204 4.65 18.60 11.22
CA PRO A 204 3.26 19.02 10.98
C PRO A 204 2.61 18.28 9.80
N HIS A 205 1.35 17.90 9.98
CA HIS A 205 0.57 17.11 9.02
C HIS A 205 -0.94 17.36 9.20
N LEU A 206 -1.77 16.62 8.43
CA LEU A 206 -3.21 16.88 8.28
C LEU A 206 -4.11 16.15 9.28
N SER A 207 -3.74 14.93 9.68
CA SER A 207 -4.67 13.97 10.32
C SER A 207 -4.95 14.17 11.82
N GLY A 208 -4.25 15.09 12.50
CA GLY A 208 -4.37 15.31 13.95
C GLY A 208 -3.68 14.26 14.84
N PHE A 209 -3.94 12.97 14.65
CA PHE A 209 -3.31 11.89 15.42
C PHE A 209 -1.86 11.60 14.98
N ASP A 210 -1.06 11.06 15.89
CA ASP A 210 0.33 10.68 15.62
C ASP A 210 0.44 9.30 14.97
N TYR A 211 1.03 9.24 13.76
CA TYR A 211 1.14 8.00 12.98
C TYR A 211 2.12 6.99 13.61
N GLU A 212 3.18 7.43 14.28
CA GLU A 212 4.13 6.55 14.95
C GLU A 212 3.46 5.80 16.11
N THR A 213 2.66 6.51 16.90
CA THR A 213 1.83 5.92 17.96
C THR A 213 0.79 4.97 17.38
N LEU A 214 0.15 5.33 16.26
CA LEU A 214 -0.81 4.45 15.58
C LEU A 214 -0.14 3.15 15.09
N GLU A 215 1.03 3.21 14.45
CA GLU A 215 1.77 2.02 14.01
C GLU A 215 2.16 1.14 15.20
N ASN A 216 2.60 1.72 16.31
CA ASN A 216 2.93 0.97 17.52
C ASN A 216 1.72 0.23 18.12
N LEU A 217 0.52 0.80 18.03
CA LEU A 217 -0.70 0.25 18.64
C LEU A 217 -1.49 -0.68 17.70
N ARG A 218 -1.49 -0.40 16.39
CA ARG A 218 -2.34 -1.07 15.38
C ARG A 218 -1.63 -1.39 14.07
N GLY A 219 -0.30 -1.33 14.03
CA GLY A 219 0.47 -1.60 12.82
C GLY A 219 0.24 -2.98 12.21
N ASN A 220 -0.13 -3.98 13.01
CA ASN A 220 -0.48 -5.31 12.49
C ASN A 220 -1.81 -5.35 11.73
N GLU A 221 -2.72 -4.41 12.02
CA GLU A 221 -4.02 -4.30 11.34
C GLU A 221 -3.94 -3.41 10.09
N ILE A 222 -2.86 -2.64 9.95
CA ILE A 222 -2.62 -1.74 8.82
C ILE A 222 -1.72 -2.43 7.80
N SER A 223 -2.20 -2.54 6.57
CA SER A 223 -1.50 -3.22 5.49
C SER A 223 -0.29 -2.42 4.98
N TRP A 224 -0.46 -1.12 4.74
CA TRP A 224 0.60 -0.16 4.38
C TRP A 224 0.10 1.29 4.48
N TYR A 225 1.02 2.22 4.21
CA TYR A 225 0.82 3.66 4.15
C TYR A 225 1.09 4.16 2.73
N ASN A 226 0.09 4.76 2.12
CA ASN A 226 0.16 5.49 0.86
C ASN A 226 0.77 6.88 1.15
N THR A 227 2.09 6.94 1.33
CA THR A 227 2.77 8.15 1.81
C THR A 227 2.90 9.25 0.75
N GLN A 228 2.27 10.40 0.94
CA GLN A 228 2.24 11.49 -0.04
C GLN A 228 3.55 12.29 -0.04
N PHE A 229 4.38 12.16 -1.09
CA PHE A 229 5.64 12.90 -1.25
C PHE A 229 5.49 14.16 -2.14
N TYR A 230 4.32 14.77 -2.17
CA TYR A 230 3.99 15.94 -2.98
C TYR A 230 3.31 17.03 -2.13
N CYS A 231 2.79 18.09 -2.75
CA CYS A 231 2.11 19.21 -2.06
C CYS A 231 2.97 19.96 -1.02
N GLY A 232 4.30 19.87 -1.10
CA GLY A 232 5.23 20.50 -0.16
C GLY A 232 5.47 19.70 1.12
N TRP A 233 4.87 18.51 1.25
CA TRP A 233 5.11 17.57 2.35
C TRP A 233 6.40 16.75 2.18
N SER A 234 7.05 16.89 1.04
CA SER A 234 8.39 16.42 0.75
C SER A 234 8.98 17.26 -0.37
N LYS A 235 10.30 17.21 -0.53
CA LYS A 235 11.04 17.84 -1.63
C LYS A 235 11.54 16.78 -2.60
N LEU A 236 10.65 16.21 -3.42
CA LEU A 236 11.13 15.41 -4.56
C LEU A 236 11.97 16.31 -5.51
N PRO A 237 13.05 15.80 -6.11
CA PRO A 237 13.54 14.40 -6.08
C PRO A 237 14.51 14.06 -4.93
N SER A 238 14.74 14.93 -3.93
CA SER A 238 15.79 14.70 -2.92
C SER A 238 15.57 13.47 -2.04
N MET A 239 14.35 12.90 -2.02
CA MET A 239 13.94 11.71 -1.26
C MET A 239 14.38 11.72 0.23
N GLU A 240 14.75 12.89 0.77
CA GLU A 240 15.32 13.06 2.10
C GLU A 240 14.35 12.54 3.16
N SER A 241 13.08 12.92 3.06
CA SER A 241 12.02 12.41 3.93
C SER A 241 11.87 10.89 3.86
N TYR A 242 12.12 10.24 2.72
CA TYR A 242 12.10 8.76 2.65
C TYR A 242 13.25 8.15 3.46
N GLY A 243 14.44 8.75 3.38
CA GLY A 243 15.60 8.36 4.19
C GLY A 243 15.37 8.58 5.69
N GLU A 244 14.74 9.68 6.07
CA GLU A 244 14.38 9.97 7.47
C GLU A 244 13.32 9.00 8.01
N ILE A 245 12.31 8.66 7.21
CA ILE A 245 11.32 7.62 7.54
C ILE A 245 12.05 6.29 7.81
N ALA A 246 12.98 5.88 6.93
CA ALA A 246 13.77 4.67 7.16
C ALA A 246 14.63 4.77 8.43
N ALA A 247 15.25 5.92 8.69
CA ALA A 247 16.10 6.15 9.87
C ALA A 247 15.30 6.13 11.19
N LYS A 248 14.02 6.50 11.18
CA LYS A 248 13.10 6.35 12.31
C LYS A 248 12.66 4.91 12.56
N GLY A 249 13.03 3.97 11.69
CA GLY A 249 12.76 2.54 11.87
C GLY A 249 11.41 2.07 11.34
N TRP A 250 10.77 2.84 10.47
CA TRP A 250 9.52 2.40 9.83
C TRP A 250 9.74 1.11 9.03
N PRO A 251 8.79 0.17 9.05
CA PRO A 251 8.84 -1.01 8.20
C PRO A 251 8.67 -0.58 6.73
N MET A 252 9.77 -0.42 5.99
CA MET A 252 9.74 0.18 4.64
C MET A 252 8.87 -0.58 3.62
N ARG A 253 8.57 -1.86 3.86
CA ARG A 253 7.58 -2.64 3.08
C ARG A 253 6.15 -2.08 3.18
N LYS A 254 5.87 -1.27 4.20
CA LYS A 254 4.62 -0.57 4.45
C LYS A 254 4.67 0.90 4.00
N VAL A 255 5.80 1.43 3.53
CA VAL A 255 5.91 2.81 3.08
C VAL A 255 5.90 2.84 1.55
N VAL A 256 4.73 3.15 0.98
CA VAL A 256 4.54 3.29 -0.47
C VAL A 256 4.88 4.72 -0.88
N VAL A 257 5.64 4.89 -1.96
CA VAL A 257 6.06 6.19 -2.47
C VAL A 257 4.94 6.82 -3.30
N GLY A 258 4.32 7.86 -2.76
CA GLY A 258 3.26 8.63 -3.40
C GLY A 258 3.73 9.72 -4.32
N LEU A 259 3.24 9.65 -5.55
CA LEU A 259 3.61 10.54 -6.63
C LEU A 259 2.37 11.21 -7.22
N SER A 260 2.49 12.50 -7.52
CA SER A 260 1.57 13.15 -8.46
C SER A 260 1.87 12.63 -9.86
N THR A 261 0.86 12.15 -10.59
CA THR A 261 1.03 11.58 -11.95
C THR A 261 0.98 12.64 -13.05
N ASN A 262 0.57 13.86 -12.71
CA ASN A 262 0.48 14.99 -13.61
C ASN A 262 0.61 16.30 -12.80
N PRO A 263 1.37 17.30 -13.27
CA PRO A 263 1.52 18.58 -12.56
C PRO A 263 0.20 19.32 -12.31
N SER A 264 -0.90 18.97 -13.02
CA SER A 264 -2.23 19.52 -12.74
C SER A 264 -2.91 18.94 -11.50
N ASN A 265 -2.47 17.77 -11.01
CA ASN A 265 -3.15 17.05 -9.91
C ASN A 265 -2.69 17.54 -8.54
N ALA A 266 -1.41 17.91 -8.41
CA ALA A 266 -0.79 18.38 -7.19
C ALA A 266 0.54 19.09 -7.49
N THR A 267 0.95 20.01 -6.62
CA THR A 267 2.29 20.61 -6.69
C THR A 267 3.36 19.61 -6.26
N GLY A 268 4.61 19.81 -6.69
CA GLY A 268 5.69 18.86 -6.40
C GLY A 268 5.73 17.65 -7.33
N TYR A 269 5.08 17.72 -8.49
CA TYR A 269 5.26 16.76 -9.59
C TYR A 269 6.73 16.68 -10.01
N ILE A 270 7.20 15.46 -10.21
CA ILE A 270 8.45 15.15 -10.90
C ILE A 270 8.12 14.22 -12.07
N ASP A 271 8.84 14.34 -13.18
CA ASP A 271 8.63 13.41 -14.29
C ASP A 271 9.31 12.05 -14.03
N LEU A 272 8.98 11.06 -14.86
CA LEU A 272 9.48 9.69 -14.69
C LEU A 272 10.99 9.57 -14.88
N GLN A 273 11.62 10.45 -15.67
CA GLN A 273 13.06 10.45 -15.89
C GLN A 273 13.78 11.03 -14.66
N GLU A 274 13.28 12.12 -14.10
CA GLU A 274 13.76 12.67 -12.83
C GLU A 274 13.59 11.66 -11.69
N LEU A 275 12.45 10.97 -11.63
CA LEU A 275 12.21 9.88 -10.68
C LEU A 275 13.25 8.76 -10.85
N GLU A 276 13.45 8.23 -12.06
CA GLU A 276 14.43 7.18 -12.31
C GLU A 276 15.84 7.59 -11.83
N ASN A 277 16.27 8.81 -12.15
CA ASN A 277 17.56 9.34 -11.72
C ASN A 277 17.66 9.46 -10.19
N ALA A 278 16.57 9.88 -9.52
CA ALA A 278 16.51 9.96 -8.06
C ALA A 278 16.66 8.58 -7.42
N LEU A 279 15.94 7.57 -7.95
CA LEU A 279 15.98 6.19 -7.46
C LEU A 279 17.37 5.55 -7.65
N LEU A 280 18.04 5.83 -8.78
CA LEU A 280 19.42 5.37 -9.02
C LEU A 280 20.42 5.98 -8.02
N THR A 281 20.20 7.22 -7.60
CA THR A 281 21.07 7.91 -6.64
C THR A 281 20.84 7.41 -5.22
N TRP A 282 19.57 7.19 -4.85
CA TRP A 282 19.18 6.78 -3.52
C TRP A 282 19.52 5.31 -3.24
N GLY A 283 19.30 4.42 -4.20
CA GLY A 283 19.37 2.98 -3.99
C GLY A 283 18.14 2.49 -3.22
N LEU A 284 17.20 1.87 -3.94
CA LEU A 284 16.01 1.28 -3.32
C LEU A 284 16.38 0.16 -2.32
N PRO A 285 15.55 -0.07 -1.28
CA PRO A 285 15.62 -1.31 -0.52
C PRO A 285 15.52 -2.52 -1.47
N SER A 286 16.05 -3.67 -1.06
CA SER A 286 15.80 -4.95 -1.75
C SER A 286 14.30 -5.13 -2.02
N GLU A 287 13.92 -5.83 -3.09
CA GLU A 287 12.51 -5.98 -3.50
C GLU A 287 11.57 -6.38 -2.37
N ASN A 288 11.99 -7.32 -1.53
CA ASN A 288 11.23 -7.81 -0.38
C ASN A 288 11.02 -6.78 0.75
N LYS A 289 11.57 -5.56 0.61
CA LYS A 289 11.50 -4.48 1.60
C LYS A 289 10.95 -3.17 1.03
N PHE A 290 10.75 -3.06 -0.28
CA PHE A 290 10.26 -1.83 -0.89
C PHE A 290 8.73 -1.80 -0.95
N GLY A 291 8.09 -0.79 -0.35
CA GLY A 291 6.62 -0.70 -0.29
C GLY A 291 5.94 -0.65 -1.65
N GLY A 292 6.57 0.01 -2.62
CA GLY A 292 6.04 0.22 -3.97
C GLY A 292 5.78 1.70 -4.27
N PHE A 293 4.99 1.95 -5.32
CA PHE A 293 4.57 3.28 -5.76
C PHE A 293 3.04 3.39 -5.77
N MET A 294 2.54 4.60 -5.46
CA MET A 294 1.18 4.97 -5.82
C MET A 294 1.13 6.27 -6.62
N GLY A 295 0.14 6.39 -7.50
CA GLY A 295 -0.07 7.54 -8.36
C GLY A 295 -1.39 8.26 -8.07
N TRP A 296 -1.31 9.55 -7.76
CA TRP A 296 -2.41 10.50 -7.69
C TRP A 296 -2.46 11.38 -8.96
N GLU A 297 -3.36 11.15 -9.92
CA GLU A 297 -4.31 10.05 -10.06
C GLU A 297 -4.36 9.55 -11.53
N TYR A 298 -5.09 8.47 -11.80
CA TYR A 298 -5.01 7.71 -13.05
C TYR A 298 -5.31 8.54 -14.32
N PHE A 299 -6.46 9.21 -14.41
CA PHE A 299 -7.10 9.55 -15.70
C PHE A 299 -6.28 10.40 -16.68
N ASN A 300 -5.36 11.21 -16.17
CA ASN A 300 -4.54 12.14 -16.94
C ASN A 300 -3.04 11.90 -16.76
N SER A 301 -2.66 10.71 -16.26
CA SER A 301 -1.28 10.40 -15.90
C SER A 301 -0.35 10.56 -17.10
N LEU A 302 0.76 11.27 -16.90
CA LEU A 302 1.82 11.39 -17.91
C LEU A 302 2.66 10.11 -17.95
N PRO A 303 3.20 9.72 -19.13
CA PRO A 303 3.27 10.52 -20.36
C PRO A 303 2.05 10.39 -21.29
N GLY A 304 1.18 9.41 -21.09
CA GLY A 304 0.07 9.13 -22.00
C GLY A 304 -1.12 10.09 -21.90
N GLY A 305 -1.18 10.90 -20.84
CA GLY A 305 -2.20 11.91 -20.63
C GLY A 305 -3.61 11.31 -20.60
N LEU A 306 -4.58 12.04 -21.15
CA LEU A 306 -5.99 11.63 -21.18
C LEU A 306 -6.26 10.45 -22.14
N GLN A 307 -5.33 10.17 -23.04
CA GLN A 307 -5.50 9.22 -24.14
C GLN A 307 -5.00 7.84 -23.74
N GLN A 308 -3.86 7.77 -23.05
CA GLN A 308 -3.23 6.52 -22.63
C GLN A 308 -2.72 6.61 -21.17
N PRO A 309 -3.58 6.96 -20.20
CA PRO A 309 -3.17 7.18 -18.81
C PRO A 309 -2.46 5.98 -18.15
N TRP A 310 -2.75 4.77 -18.63
CA TRP A 310 -2.12 3.52 -18.19
C TRP A 310 -0.60 3.48 -18.39
N GLN A 311 -0.04 4.30 -19.29
CA GLN A 311 1.40 4.33 -19.55
C GLN A 311 2.22 4.67 -18.32
N TRP A 312 1.69 5.51 -17.41
CA TRP A 312 2.37 5.83 -16.16
C TRP A 312 2.61 4.56 -15.33
N ALA A 313 1.57 3.76 -15.13
CA ALA A 313 1.66 2.54 -14.35
C ALA A 313 2.60 1.51 -15.00
N SER A 314 2.53 1.38 -16.34
CA SER A 314 3.42 0.52 -17.10
C SER A 314 4.89 0.93 -16.99
N GLN A 315 5.20 2.22 -16.87
CA GLN A 315 6.59 2.68 -16.77
C GLN A 315 7.09 2.60 -15.34
N VAL A 316 6.31 3.05 -14.35
CA VAL A 316 6.72 3.04 -12.94
C VAL A 316 6.92 1.61 -12.42
N SER A 317 6.17 0.63 -12.91
CA SER A 317 6.36 -0.79 -12.57
C SER A 317 7.73 -1.33 -13.00
N THR A 318 8.42 -0.65 -13.93
CA THR A 318 9.78 -1.00 -14.34
C THR A 318 10.87 -0.38 -13.48
N LEU A 319 10.54 0.55 -12.58
CA LEU A 319 11.50 1.29 -11.74
C LEU A 319 11.80 0.57 -10.40
N GLY A 320 11.39 -0.68 -10.24
CA GLY A 320 11.62 -1.48 -9.03
C GLY A 320 13.08 -1.92 -8.83
N PRO A 321 13.43 -2.42 -7.62
CA PRO A 321 14.82 -2.69 -7.24
C PRO A 321 15.56 -3.71 -8.12
N THR A 322 14.92 -4.76 -8.66
CA THR A 322 15.60 -5.76 -9.51
C THR A 322 16.12 -5.17 -10.81
N LYS A 323 15.44 -4.18 -11.40
CA LYS A 323 15.92 -3.52 -12.63
C LYS A 323 16.99 -2.46 -12.36
N LEU A 324 16.86 -1.69 -11.28
CA LEU A 324 17.90 -0.72 -10.88
C LEU A 324 19.21 -1.42 -10.50
N GLY A 325 19.14 -2.61 -9.90
CA GLY A 325 20.30 -3.45 -9.59
C GLY A 325 21.05 -3.97 -10.82
N LEU A 326 20.34 -4.33 -11.91
CA LEU A 326 20.98 -4.71 -13.18
C LEU A 326 21.63 -3.51 -13.89
N GLY A 327 20.99 -2.34 -13.84
CA GLY A 327 21.50 -1.11 -14.46
C GLY A 327 22.76 -0.55 -13.78
N SER A 328 22.88 -0.70 -12.45
CA SER A 328 24.08 -0.28 -11.71
C SER A 328 25.27 -1.20 -11.95
N VAL A 329 25.04 -2.52 -12.04
CA VAL A 329 26.08 -3.52 -12.37
C VAL A 329 26.62 -3.30 -13.79
N LEU A 330 25.74 -3.07 -14.78
CA LEU A 330 26.17 -2.81 -16.16
C LEU A 330 26.98 -1.50 -16.28
N ARG A 331 26.65 -0.44 -15.52
CA ARG A 331 27.44 0.79 -15.50
C ARG A 331 28.79 0.62 -14.81
N GLN A 332 28.87 -0.14 -13.71
CA GLN A 332 30.14 -0.46 -13.06
C GLN A 332 31.07 -1.25 -14.00
N ILE A 333 30.54 -2.19 -14.77
CA ILE A 333 31.30 -2.93 -15.78
C ILE A 333 31.84 -1.95 -16.84
N SER A 334 31.00 -1.05 -17.36
CA SER A 334 31.41 -0.08 -18.37
C SER A 334 32.45 0.95 -17.89
N GLN A 335 32.49 1.26 -16.59
CA GLN A 335 33.50 2.14 -16.00
C GLN A 335 34.78 1.42 -15.60
N SER A 336 34.74 0.09 -15.43
CA SER A 336 35.93 -0.74 -15.16
C SER A 336 36.69 -1.16 -16.43
N GLU A 337 36.10 -0.92 -17.61
CA GLU A 337 36.67 -1.22 -18.93
C GLU A 337 37.26 0.02 -19.64
N LEU A 338 37.41 1.16 -18.95
CA LEU A 338 38.05 2.40 -19.42
C LEU A 338 39.29 2.76 -18.59
#